data_AF-A0A8J9REQ8-F1
#
_entry.id   AF-A0A8J9REQ8-F1
#
_cell.length_a   1.000
_cell.length_b   1.000
_cell.length_c   1.000
_cell.angle_alpha   90.00
_cell.angle_beta   90.00
_cell.angle_gamma   90.00
#
_symmetry.space_group_name_H-M   'P 1'
#
loop_
_entity.id
_entity.type
_entity.pdbx_description
1 polymer ?
#
loop_
_entity_poly.entity_id
_entity_poly.type
_entity_poly.pdbx_seq_one_letter_code
_entity_poly.pdbx_strand_id
1 'polypeptide(L)'
;MAERGARQRAFRQREKEKKDAVERHLEELSEKVSQLELKRQQLQGALGNATCDSEGFKQACERQSPEIEEVAMSFRFGESAVQLQLTTGEAGSLTDSALANIWQRLVHKMAWCLDKRAVVPTSRKSDFEQQIEGLVREAIEFLWVMVDHCPHVLNSLVTLNVENPSGPQATAGDTRDFPAILAAMELQEDQAAKLLAIRRSIMREVGALIAVRTSLLARLQSVEDVEEGAGCATTRFSDTARTMELLRSNMHSMHTCSYYHLSYLYTRILTPIQIARYVVGCLPFGPDSLLLTNCLAAQSGEPPIEELLKAKRPVTAAPDSGSADTRDPLLPDCDWRQGLEQPLRVLHAWPKEPQQEEAEESQAGI
;
A
#
# COMPACT_ATOMS: atom_id res chain seq x y z
N MET A 1 -42.99 51.09 -59.35
CA MET A 1 -41.77 51.72 -58.77
C MET A 1 -41.81 51.78 -57.23
N ALA A 2 -42.91 52.21 -56.60
CA ALA A 2 -43.01 52.35 -55.13
C ALA A 2 -42.82 51.03 -54.33
N GLU A 3 -43.34 49.89 -54.80
CA GLU A 3 -43.21 48.60 -54.10
C GLU A 3 -41.76 48.10 -53.97
N ARG A 4 -40.91 48.38 -54.96
CA ARG A 4 -39.50 47.97 -54.94
C ARG A 4 -38.72 48.67 -53.83
N GLY A 5 -39.04 49.94 -53.59
CA GLY A 5 -38.47 50.74 -52.49
C GLY A 5 -38.99 50.36 -51.11
N ALA A 6 -40.22 49.86 -51.00
CA ALA A 6 -40.75 49.32 -49.74
C ALA A 6 -40.07 48.01 -49.35
N ARG A 7 -39.90 47.08 -50.31
CA ARG A 7 -39.22 45.79 -50.07
C ARG A 7 -37.75 45.96 -49.69
N GLN A 8 -37.03 46.89 -50.33
CA GLN A 8 -35.63 47.16 -50.01
C GLN A 8 -35.47 47.78 -48.61
N ARG A 9 -36.39 48.64 -48.17
CA ARG A 9 -36.41 49.18 -46.80
C ARG A 9 -36.70 48.11 -45.75
N ALA A 10 -37.68 47.24 -46.00
CA ALA A 10 -37.99 46.11 -45.12
C ALA A 10 -36.80 45.13 -44.98
N PHE A 11 -36.08 44.87 -46.07
CA PHE A 11 -34.87 44.02 -46.03
C PHE A 11 -33.76 44.66 -45.19
N ARG A 12 -33.46 45.95 -45.40
CA ARG A 12 -32.46 46.67 -44.59
C ARG A 12 -32.84 46.71 -43.11
N GLN A 13 -34.12 46.86 -42.80
CA GLN A 13 -34.62 46.84 -41.43
C GLN A 13 -34.41 45.46 -40.78
N ARG A 14 -34.71 44.36 -41.49
CA ARG A 14 -34.48 42.99 -40.97
C ARG A 14 -33.01 42.68 -40.76
N GLU A 15 -32.14 43.13 -41.67
CA GLU A 15 -30.67 42.95 -41.51
C GLU A 15 -30.14 43.76 -40.32
N LYS A 16 -30.67 44.97 -40.10
CA LYS A 16 -30.38 45.75 -38.90
C LYS A 16 -30.84 45.04 -37.63
N GLU A 17 -32.09 44.56 -37.60
CA GLU A 17 -32.64 43.84 -36.44
C GLU A 17 -31.87 42.55 -36.12
N LYS A 18 -31.43 41.81 -37.14
CA LYS A 18 -30.56 40.64 -36.95
C LYS A 18 -29.22 41.04 -36.36
N LYS A 19 -28.59 42.12 -36.85
CA LYS A 19 -27.32 42.61 -36.32
C LYS A 19 -27.48 43.03 -34.85
N ASP A 20 -28.52 43.81 -34.55
CA ASP A 20 -28.84 44.28 -33.19
C ASP A 20 -29.20 43.09 -32.26
N ALA A 21 -29.76 41.99 -32.78
CA ALA A 21 -30.02 40.77 -32.01
C ALA A 21 -28.74 39.98 -31.72
N VAL A 22 -27.83 39.87 -32.70
CA VAL A 22 -26.52 39.22 -32.49
C VAL A 22 -25.66 40.03 -31.52
N GLU A 23 -25.69 41.36 -31.61
CA GLU A 23 -24.96 42.26 -30.71
C GLU A 23 -25.44 42.11 -29.26
N ARG A 24 -26.76 42.09 -29.03
CA ARG A 24 -27.33 41.80 -27.69
C ARG A 24 -26.94 40.41 -27.17
N HIS A 25 -26.96 39.39 -28.03
CA HIS A 25 -26.56 38.04 -27.62
C HIS A 25 -25.06 37.96 -27.28
N LEU A 26 -24.21 38.71 -27.99
CA LEU A 26 -22.79 38.82 -27.66
C LEU A 26 -22.57 39.55 -26.33
N GLU A 27 -23.33 40.61 -26.06
CA GLU A 27 -23.30 41.31 -24.77
C GLU A 27 -23.73 40.38 -23.62
N GLU A 28 -24.84 39.64 -23.78
CA GLU A 28 -25.31 38.66 -22.78
C GLU A 28 -24.30 37.54 -22.52
N LEU A 29 -23.65 37.01 -23.57
CA LEU A 29 -22.61 35.99 -23.41
C LEU A 29 -21.35 36.58 -22.74
N SER A 30 -20.96 37.80 -23.10
CA SER A 30 -19.83 38.50 -22.49
C SER A 30 -20.07 38.70 -20.99
N GLU A 31 -21.27 39.12 -20.60
CA GLU A 31 -21.64 39.26 -19.19
C GLU A 31 -21.60 37.92 -18.44
N LYS A 32 -22.12 36.85 -19.04
CA LYS A 32 -22.05 35.49 -18.45
C LYS A 32 -20.60 35.02 -18.26
N VAL A 33 -19.71 35.27 -19.23
CA VAL A 33 -18.29 34.92 -19.12
C VAL A 33 -17.65 35.69 -17.96
N SER A 34 -17.87 37.00 -17.86
CA SER A 34 -17.35 37.80 -16.74
C SER A 34 -17.88 37.34 -15.37
N GLN A 35 -19.16 36.95 -15.28
CA GLN A 35 -19.73 36.39 -14.05
C GLN A 35 -19.09 35.04 -13.67
N LEU A 36 -18.85 34.16 -14.65
CA LEU A 36 -18.20 32.87 -14.43
C LEU A 36 -16.72 33.02 -14.03
N GLU A 37 -15.99 33.97 -14.64
CA GLU A 37 -14.61 34.30 -14.26
C GLU A 37 -14.52 34.81 -12.83
N LEU A 38 -15.43 35.70 -12.42
CA LEU A 38 -15.50 36.19 -11.05
C LEU A 38 -15.78 35.04 -10.07
N LYS A 39 -16.73 34.16 -10.39
CA LYS A 39 -17.06 33.00 -9.55
C LYS A 39 -15.90 32.01 -9.46
N ARG A 40 -15.16 31.80 -10.55
CA ARG A 40 -13.93 30.98 -10.55
C ARG A 40 -12.87 31.59 -9.65
N GLN A 41 -12.63 32.90 -9.72
CA GLN A 41 -11.67 33.59 -8.85
C GLN A 41 -12.07 33.48 -7.37
N GLN A 42 -13.36 33.63 -7.05
CA GLN A 42 -13.88 33.46 -5.69
C GLN A 42 -13.69 32.03 -5.17
N LEU A 43 -14.01 31.01 -5.98
CA LEU A 43 -13.81 29.61 -5.61
C LEU A 43 -12.32 29.26 -5.46
N GLN A 44 -11.47 29.80 -6.33
CA GLN A 44 -10.02 29.59 -6.25
C GLN A 44 -9.43 30.26 -5.00
N GLY A 45 -9.93 31.44 -4.61
CA GLY A 45 -9.58 32.10 -3.34
C GLY A 45 -10.07 31.31 -2.13
N ALA A 46 -11.31 30.81 -2.15
CA ALA A 46 -11.85 29.98 -1.07
C ALA A 46 -11.09 28.66 -0.93
N LEU A 47 -10.69 28.03 -2.05
CA LEU A 47 -9.85 26.85 -2.05
C LEU A 47 -8.47 27.15 -1.46
N GLY A 48 -7.84 28.27 -1.86
CA GLY A 48 -6.56 28.72 -1.30
C GLY A 48 -6.63 28.92 0.21
N ASN A 49 -7.66 29.61 0.70
CA ASN A 49 -7.87 29.84 2.13
C ASN A 49 -8.11 28.53 2.89
N ALA A 50 -8.96 27.64 2.39
CA ALA A 50 -9.21 26.35 3.01
C ALA A 50 -7.98 25.44 3.05
N THR A 51 -7.11 25.54 2.03
CA THR A 51 -5.85 24.79 1.98
C THR A 51 -4.85 25.35 2.99
N CYS A 52 -4.70 26.68 3.06
CA CYS A 52 -3.86 27.37 4.05
C CYS A 52 -4.31 27.11 5.49
N ASP A 53 -5.61 27.02 5.76
CA ASP A 53 -6.12 26.68 7.11
C ASP A 53 -5.79 25.22 7.49
N SER A 54 -5.75 24.30 6.52
CA SER A 54 -5.33 22.91 6.76
C SER A 54 -3.81 22.77 6.96
N GLU A 55 -3.02 23.57 6.23
CA GLU A 55 -1.56 23.63 6.38
C GLU A 55 -1.16 24.35 7.66
N GLY A 56 -1.90 25.39 8.06
CA GLY A 56 -1.70 26.12 9.32
C GLY A 56 -1.96 25.25 10.55
N PHE A 57 -2.87 24.29 10.50
CA PHE A 57 -3.07 23.32 11.59
C PHE A 57 -1.93 22.30 11.70
N LYS A 58 -1.31 21.90 10.58
CA LYS A 58 -0.09 21.08 10.61
C LYS A 58 1.11 21.90 11.12
N GLN A 59 1.28 23.11 10.59
CA GLN A 59 2.44 23.95 10.87
C GLN A 59 2.40 24.63 12.26
N ALA A 60 1.21 24.84 12.86
CA ALA A 60 1.08 25.31 14.24
C ALA A 60 1.29 24.19 15.27
N CYS A 61 1.10 22.93 14.88
CA CYS A 61 1.43 21.76 15.71
C CYS A 61 2.94 21.43 15.64
N GLU A 62 3.61 21.77 14.53
CA GLU A 62 5.04 21.52 14.28
C GLU A 62 6.00 22.58 14.87
N ARG A 63 5.52 23.72 15.39
CA ARG A 63 6.39 24.89 15.66
C ARG A 63 7.05 25.02 17.04
N GLN A 64 6.97 24.06 17.97
CA GLN A 64 7.54 24.28 19.33
C GLN A 64 8.30 23.13 20.01
N SER A 65 8.70 22.09 19.28
CA SER A 65 9.72 21.15 19.76
C SER A 65 10.85 21.13 18.74
N PRO A 66 12.14 21.19 19.12
CA PRO A 66 13.17 20.69 18.22
C PRO A 66 12.75 19.25 17.89
N GLU A 67 12.25 19.02 16.67
CA GLU A 67 11.85 17.70 16.22
C GLU A 67 13.05 16.79 16.38
N ILE A 68 13.09 16.06 17.50
CA ILE A 68 13.94 14.90 17.65
C ILE A 68 13.38 13.97 16.60
N GLU A 69 14.04 13.93 15.43
CA GLU A 69 13.65 13.06 14.34
C GLU A 69 13.54 11.65 14.90
N GLU A 70 12.31 11.15 14.97
CA GLU A 70 12.04 9.85 15.55
C GLU A 70 12.76 8.77 14.74
N VAL A 71 13.52 7.93 15.43
CA VAL A 71 14.21 6.79 14.80
C VAL A 71 13.14 5.78 14.37
N ALA A 72 12.92 5.68 13.07
CA ALA A 72 12.01 4.71 12.48
C ALA A 72 12.60 3.29 12.56
N MET A 73 13.91 3.16 12.35
CA MET A 73 14.57 1.86 12.37
C MET A 73 16.05 1.92 12.72
N SER A 74 16.58 0.85 13.31
CA SER A 74 18.01 0.64 13.53
C SER A 74 18.43 -0.74 13.01
N PHE A 75 19.50 -0.80 12.23
CA PHE A 75 20.06 -2.04 11.70
C PHE A 75 21.36 -2.37 12.39
N ARG A 76 21.52 -3.63 12.79
CA ARG A 76 22.80 -4.16 13.29
C ARG A 76 23.47 -5.07 12.25
N PHE A 77 22.72 -5.58 11.27
CA PHE A 77 23.20 -6.51 10.23
C PHE A 77 23.94 -7.73 10.81
N GLY A 78 23.43 -8.24 11.94
CA GLY A 78 24.00 -9.38 12.67
C GLY A 78 25.20 -9.05 13.55
N GLU A 79 25.60 -7.77 13.64
CA GLU A 79 26.65 -7.30 14.55
C GLU A 79 26.06 -6.91 15.92
N SER A 80 26.91 -6.69 16.93
CA SER A 80 26.45 -6.25 18.26
C SER A 80 26.08 -4.77 18.32
N ALA A 81 26.74 -3.94 17.51
CA ALA A 81 26.54 -2.49 17.48
C ALA A 81 25.63 -2.09 16.31
N VAL A 82 24.83 -1.03 16.51
CA VAL A 82 24.02 -0.42 15.45
C VAL A 82 24.94 0.13 14.36
N GLN A 83 24.67 -0.23 13.11
CA GLN A 83 25.46 0.10 11.94
C GLN A 83 24.79 1.15 11.05
N LEU A 84 23.47 1.22 11.08
CA LEU A 84 22.66 2.17 10.32
C LEU A 84 21.42 2.49 11.14
N GLN A 85 21.02 3.77 11.19
CA GLN A 85 19.73 4.19 11.69
C GLN A 85 19.01 4.92 10.57
N LEU A 86 17.69 4.75 10.50
CA LEU A 86 16.83 5.51 9.62
C LEU A 86 15.87 6.31 10.48
N THR A 87 15.82 7.62 10.28
CA THR A 87 14.75 8.46 10.84
C THR A 87 13.47 8.29 10.02
N THR A 88 12.33 8.70 10.59
CA THR A 88 11.05 8.73 9.87
C THR A 88 11.12 9.55 8.58
N GLY A 89 11.86 10.66 8.58
CA GLY A 89 12.09 11.49 7.39
C GLY A 89 12.96 10.80 6.34
N GLU A 90 14.04 10.13 6.76
CA GLU A 90 14.90 9.34 5.86
C GLU A 90 14.15 8.15 5.25
N ALA A 91 13.35 7.44 6.05
CA ALA A 91 12.53 6.32 5.57
C ALA A 91 11.50 6.78 4.53
N GLY A 92 10.85 7.92 4.75
CA GLY A 92 9.87 8.50 3.81
C GLY A 92 10.48 9.03 2.51
N SER A 93 11.80 9.26 2.48
CA SER A 93 12.55 9.83 1.34
C SER A 93 13.54 8.85 0.71
N LEU A 94 13.44 7.56 1.06
CA LEU A 94 14.36 6.52 0.62
C LEU A 94 14.36 6.34 -0.90
N THR A 95 15.54 6.45 -1.52
CA THR A 95 15.72 6.20 -2.96
C THR A 95 15.84 4.71 -3.27
N ASP A 96 15.53 4.30 -4.50
CA ASP A 96 15.69 2.91 -4.96
C ASP A 96 17.13 2.39 -4.76
N SER A 97 18.14 3.25 -4.94
CA SER A 97 19.55 2.90 -4.70
C SER A 97 19.83 2.64 -3.22
N ALA A 98 19.34 3.51 -2.33
CA ALA A 98 19.49 3.33 -0.88
C ALA A 98 18.76 2.06 -0.40
N LEU A 99 17.53 1.85 -0.89
CA LEU A 99 16.75 0.63 -0.66
C LEU A 99 17.53 -0.62 -1.08
N ALA A 100 18.03 -0.65 -2.32
CA ALA A 100 18.79 -1.78 -2.86
C ALA A 100 20.02 -2.08 -2.00
N ASN A 101 20.79 -1.05 -1.61
CA ASN A 101 21.98 -1.21 -0.77
C ASN A 101 21.65 -1.82 0.61
N ILE A 102 20.61 -1.31 1.28
CA ILE A 102 20.18 -1.83 2.60
C ILE A 102 19.71 -3.27 2.47
N TRP A 103 18.83 -3.54 1.49
CA TRP A 103 18.29 -4.88 1.25
C TRP A 103 19.39 -5.89 0.90
N GLN A 104 20.27 -5.55 -0.05
CA GLN A 104 21.37 -6.41 -0.46
C GLN A 104 22.30 -6.74 0.72
N ARG A 105 22.59 -5.78 1.60
CA ARG A 105 23.42 -6.01 2.79
C ARG A 105 22.76 -7.03 3.75
N LEU A 106 21.45 -6.89 4.01
CA LEU A 106 20.70 -7.87 4.81
C LEU A 106 20.75 -9.27 4.18
N VAL A 107 20.43 -9.37 2.90
CA VAL A 107 20.32 -10.66 2.21
C VAL A 107 21.68 -11.36 2.12
N HIS A 108 22.76 -10.63 1.80
CA HIS A 108 24.11 -11.19 1.78
C HIS A 108 24.57 -11.70 3.15
N LYS A 109 24.22 -10.99 4.24
CA LYS A 109 24.50 -11.44 5.61
C LYS A 109 23.72 -12.71 5.95
N MET A 110 22.45 -12.80 5.53
CA MET A 110 21.65 -14.02 5.70
C MET A 110 22.25 -15.20 4.94
N ALA A 111 22.62 -15.00 3.66
CA ALA A 111 23.25 -16.01 2.82
C ALA A 111 24.54 -16.54 3.47
N TRP A 112 25.40 -15.64 3.94
CA TRP A 112 26.62 -16.02 4.64
C TRP A 112 26.35 -16.85 5.90
N CYS A 113 25.35 -16.46 6.71
CA CYS A 113 24.99 -17.23 7.92
C CYS A 113 24.45 -18.62 7.57
N LEU A 114 23.63 -18.74 6.52
CA LEU A 114 23.09 -20.01 6.05
C LEU A 114 24.21 -20.95 5.59
N ASP A 115 25.19 -20.45 4.82
CA ASP A 115 26.35 -21.22 4.36
C ASP A 115 27.22 -21.69 5.53
N LYS A 116 27.50 -20.82 6.50
CA LYS A 116 28.30 -21.19 7.69
C LYS A 116 27.58 -22.23 8.54
N ARG A 117 26.27 -22.09 8.74
CA ARG A 117 25.47 -23.05 9.49
C ARG A 117 25.53 -24.46 8.91
N ALA A 118 25.62 -24.60 7.58
CA ALA A 118 25.68 -25.90 6.92
C ALA A 118 26.99 -26.68 7.20
N VAL A 119 28.10 -25.97 7.39
CA VAL A 119 29.45 -26.57 7.54
C VAL A 119 29.86 -26.75 9.02
N VAL A 120 29.27 -25.97 9.92
CA VAL A 120 29.69 -25.89 11.32
C VAL A 120 29.14 -27.05 12.17
N PRO A 121 29.89 -27.55 13.18
CA PRO A 121 29.41 -28.58 14.11
C PRO A 121 28.11 -28.19 14.84
N THR A 122 27.30 -29.18 15.20
CA THR A 122 25.97 -28.97 15.83
C THR A 122 26.02 -28.07 17.08
N SER A 123 27.12 -28.09 17.84
CA SER A 123 27.30 -27.27 19.05
C SER A 123 27.35 -25.76 18.81
N ARG A 124 27.64 -25.30 17.58
CA ARG A 124 27.70 -23.88 17.22
C ARG A 124 26.59 -23.46 16.25
N LYS A 125 25.67 -24.36 15.89
CA LYS A 125 24.55 -24.02 15.00
C LYS A 125 23.62 -23.00 15.64
N SER A 126 23.48 -23.03 16.97
CA SER A 126 22.68 -22.08 17.75
C SER A 126 23.08 -20.63 17.48
N ASP A 127 24.38 -20.34 17.37
CA ASP A 127 24.88 -18.97 17.24
C ASP A 127 24.47 -18.38 15.88
N PHE A 128 24.62 -19.17 14.80
CA PHE A 128 24.18 -18.77 13.46
C PHE A 128 22.66 -18.73 13.34
N GLU A 129 21.93 -19.59 14.06
CA GLU A 129 20.46 -19.54 14.09
C GLU A 129 19.95 -18.27 14.75
N GLN A 130 20.56 -17.85 15.85
CA GLN A 130 20.26 -16.56 16.50
C GLN A 130 20.60 -15.37 15.59
N GLN A 131 21.75 -15.41 14.90
CA GLN A 131 22.10 -14.37 13.92
C GLN A 131 21.11 -14.30 12.76
N ILE A 132 20.70 -15.45 12.21
CA ILE A 132 19.68 -15.53 11.16
C ILE A 132 18.36 -14.96 11.66
N GLU A 133 17.94 -15.30 12.88
CA GLU A 133 16.72 -14.76 13.49
C GLU A 133 16.78 -13.23 13.61
N GLY A 134 17.90 -12.68 14.10
CA GLY A 134 18.10 -11.23 14.19
C GLY A 134 18.04 -10.54 12.82
N LEU A 135 18.73 -11.10 11.81
CA LEU A 135 18.71 -10.56 10.45
C LEU A 135 17.32 -10.62 9.81
N VAL A 136 16.59 -11.71 10.00
CA VAL A 136 15.22 -11.87 9.49
C VAL A 136 14.29 -10.88 10.16
N ARG A 137 14.45 -10.65 11.47
CA ARG A 137 13.69 -9.64 12.20
C ARG A 137 13.95 -8.24 11.64
N GLU A 138 15.22 -7.86 11.46
CA GLU A 138 15.58 -6.60 10.82
C GLU A 138 14.96 -6.48 9.42
N ALA A 139 15.00 -7.53 8.60
CA ALA A 139 14.37 -7.48 7.28
C ALA A 139 12.85 -7.31 7.34
N ILE A 140 12.16 -7.98 8.27
CA ILE A 140 10.71 -7.84 8.45
C ILE A 140 10.37 -6.43 8.92
N GLU A 141 11.06 -5.93 9.95
CA GLU A 141 10.90 -4.56 10.47
C GLU A 141 11.15 -3.52 9.37
N PHE A 142 12.15 -3.73 8.53
CA PHE A 142 12.41 -2.85 7.39
C PHE A 142 11.25 -2.82 6.41
N LEU A 143 10.69 -3.97 6.05
CA LEU A 143 9.52 -4.03 5.19
C LEU A 143 8.33 -3.28 5.82
N TRP A 144 8.14 -3.34 7.15
CA TRP A 144 7.10 -2.58 7.85
C TRP A 144 7.32 -1.08 7.83
N VAL A 145 8.56 -0.63 8.04
CA VAL A 145 8.93 0.78 7.91
C VAL A 145 8.61 1.29 6.50
N MET A 146 8.85 0.46 5.47
CA MET A 146 8.45 0.81 4.10
C MET A 146 6.93 0.85 3.91
N VAL A 147 6.17 -0.04 4.57
CA VAL A 147 4.70 0.00 4.55
C VAL A 147 4.17 1.33 5.12
N ASP A 148 4.71 1.76 6.25
CA ASP A 148 4.19 2.92 6.98
C ASP A 148 4.64 4.25 6.35
N HIS A 149 5.87 4.33 5.85
CA HIS A 149 6.45 5.60 5.44
C HIS A 149 6.63 5.76 3.92
N CYS A 150 6.76 4.67 3.16
CA CYS A 150 6.99 4.75 1.72
C CYS A 150 6.43 3.53 0.95
N PRO A 151 5.09 3.29 0.99
CA PRO A 151 4.48 2.07 0.46
C PRO A 151 4.68 1.85 -1.05
N HIS A 152 4.99 2.91 -1.80
CA HIS A 152 5.33 2.82 -3.21
C HIS A 152 6.70 2.13 -3.44
N VAL A 153 7.67 2.37 -2.55
CA VAL A 153 9.01 1.77 -2.59
C VAL A 153 8.95 0.26 -2.34
N LEU A 154 8.04 -0.20 -1.49
CA LEU A 154 7.83 -1.64 -1.26
C LEU A 154 7.42 -2.38 -2.55
N ASN A 155 6.57 -1.78 -3.38
CA ASN A 155 6.22 -2.35 -4.68
C ASN A 155 7.42 -2.36 -5.64
N SER A 156 8.24 -1.31 -5.60
CA SER A 156 9.50 -1.26 -6.35
C SER A 156 10.41 -2.42 -5.94
N LEU A 157 10.59 -2.70 -4.64
CA LEU A 157 11.48 -3.75 -4.15
C LEU A 157 11.25 -5.13 -4.80
N VAL A 158 9.98 -5.50 -5.05
CA VAL A 158 9.62 -6.79 -5.66
C VAL A 158 10.08 -6.90 -7.12
N THR A 159 10.21 -5.76 -7.81
CA THR A 159 10.56 -5.67 -9.24
C THR A 159 11.96 -5.12 -9.49
N LEU A 160 12.56 -4.48 -8.47
CA LEU A 160 13.88 -3.87 -8.51
C LEU A 160 14.93 -4.97 -8.50
N ASN A 161 15.80 -4.96 -9.51
CA ASN A 161 17.04 -5.73 -9.46
C ASN A 161 18.00 -5.01 -8.50
N VAL A 162 18.13 -5.50 -7.27
CA VAL A 162 18.95 -4.86 -6.24
C VAL A 162 20.46 -4.91 -6.54
N GLU A 163 20.89 -5.78 -7.45
CA GLU A 163 22.29 -5.83 -7.92
C GLU A 163 22.58 -4.80 -9.03
N ASN A 164 21.54 -4.33 -9.72
CA ASN A 164 21.63 -3.32 -10.77
C ASN A 164 20.42 -2.37 -10.75
N PRO A 165 20.29 -1.51 -9.74
CA PRO A 165 19.10 -0.66 -9.56
C PRO A 165 18.93 0.38 -10.68
N SER A 166 20.00 0.73 -11.40
CA SER A 166 19.96 1.64 -12.55
C SER A 166 19.67 0.94 -13.88
N GLY A 167 19.57 -0.39 -13.87
CA GLY A 167 19.31 -1.20 -15.06
C GLY A 167 17.87 -1.08 -15.57
N PRO A 168 17.60 -1.52 -16.82
CA PRO A 168 16.23 -1.64 -17.29
C PRO A 168 15.46 -2.60 -16.37
N GLN A 169 14.23 -2.22 -16.00
CA GLN A 169 13.35 -3.08 -15.20
C GLN A 169 13.10 -4.39 -15.96
N ALA A 170 13.68 -5.48 -15.47
CA ALA A 170 13.38 -6.80 -15.95
C ALA A 170 11.96 -7.20 -15.50
N THR A 171 11.23 -7.92 -16.34
CA THR A 171 10.00 -8.58 -15.93
C THR A 171 10.36 -9.69 -14.94
N ALA A 172 10.09 -9.45 -13.65
CA ALA A 172 10.48 -10.32 -12.53
C ALA A 172 9.91 -11.76 -12.55
N GLY A 173 9.11 -12.09 -13.57
CA GLY A 173 8.51 -13.41 -13.78
C GLY A 173 9.45 -14.41 -14.46
N ASP A 174 10.42 -13.97 -15.25
CA ASP A 174 11.25 -14.90 -16.06
C ASP A 174 12.54 -15.34 -15.34
N THR A 175 12.90 -14.69 -14.24
CA THR A 175 14.22 -14.84 -13.61
C THR A 175 14.23 -15.66 -12.32
N ARG A 176 13.10 -15.79 -11.62
CA ARG A 176 13.03 -16.45 -10.31
C ARG A 176 12.52 -17.88 -10.43
N ASP A 177 13.36 -18.85 -10.04
CA ASP A 177 12.98 -20.27 -9.94
C ASP A 177 12.23 -20.54 -8.61
N PHE A 178 10.97 -20.10 -8.53
CA PHE A 178 10.12 -20.35 -7.36
C PHE A 178 10.00 -21.83 -6.98
N PRO A 179 9.94 -22.80 -7.92
CA PRO A 179 10.02 -24.22 -7.58
C PRO A 179 11.28 -24.58 -6.79
N ALA A 180 12.47 -24.11 -7.21
CA ALA A 180 13.71 -24.35 -6.47
C ALA A 180 13.72 -23.65 -5.10
N ILE A 181 13.19 -22.43 -5.03
CA ILE A 181 13.06 -21.68 -3.76
C ILE A 181 12.17 -22.46 -2.77
N LEU A 182 11.00 -22.92 -3.20
CA LEU A 182 10.09 -23.73 -2.36
C LEU A 182 10.74 -25.02 -1.86
N ALA A 183 11.49 -25.72 -2.74
CA ALA A 183 12.24 -26.91 -2.36
C ALA A 183 13.30 -26.59 -1.29
N ALA A 184 14.04 -25.50 -1.46
CA ALA A 184 15.06 -25.06 -0.49
C ALA A 184 14.45 -24.66 0.86
N MET A 185 13.23 -24.12 0.89
CA MET A 185 12.55 -23.78 2.13
C MET A 185 12.24 -24.99 3.02
N GLU A 186 12.22 -26.22 2.49
CA GLU A 186 11.95 -27.43 3.29
C GLU A 186 10.67 -27.27 4.14
N LEU A 187 9.58 -26.83 3.51
CA LEU A 187 8.30 -26.61 4.18
C LEU A 187 7.73 -27.92 4.74
N GLN A 188 7.25 -27.88 5.98
CA GLN A 188 6.45 -28.97 6.55
C GLN A 188 5.06 -29.00 5.91
N GLU A 189 4.42 -30.17 5.89
CA GLU A 189 3.10 -30.36 5.28
C GLU A 189 2.04 -29.44 5.92
N ASP A 190 2.10 -29.24 7.24
CA ASP A 190 1.20 -28.35 7.96
C ASP A 190 1.43 -26.87 7.59
N GLN A 191 2.69 -26.46 7.41
CA GLN A 191 3.05 -25.11 6.96
C GLN A 191 2.56 -24.87 5.53
N ALA A 192 2.76 -25.83 4.62
CA ALA A 192 2.26 -25.76 3.26
C ALA A 192 0.72 -25.64 3.24
N ALA A 193 0.02 -26.46 4.02
CA ALA A 193 -1.43 -26.38 4.16
C ALA A 193 -1.89 -25.00 4.70
N LYS A 194 -1.19 -24.44 5.69
CA LYS A 194 -1.45 -23.09 6.23
C LYS A 194 -1.23 -22.00 5.16
N LEU A 195 -0.16 -22.08 4.37
CA LEU A 195 0.12 -21.15 3.25
C LEU A 195 -0.98 -21.19 2.19
N LEU A 196 -1.46 -22.38 1.83
CA LEU A 196 -2.55 -22.53 0.87
C LEU A 196 -3.88 -22.03 1.43
N ALA A 197 -4.15 -22.28 2.71
CA ALA A 197 -5.33 -21.76 3.40
C ALA A 197 -5.36 -20.23 3.41
N ILE A 198 -4.26 -19.58 3.83
CA ILE A 198 -4.19 -18.10 3.85
C ILE A 198 -4.27 -17.51 2.43
N ARG A 199 -3.64 -18.14 1.43
CA ARG A 199 -3.77 -17.74 0.02
C ARG A 199 -5.23 -17.74 -0.42
N ARG A 200 -5.97 -18.83 -0.17
CA ARG A 200 -7.39 -18.92 -0.54
C ARG A 200 -8.23 -17.82 0.11
N SER A 201 -8.03 -17.58 1.40
CA SER A 201 -8.75 -16.53 2.13
C SER A 201 -8.48 -15.15 1.57
N ILE A 202 -7.21 -14.82 1.31
CA ILE A 202 -6.81 -13.50 0.82
C ILE A 202 -7.24 -13.27 -0.63
N MET A 203 -7.10 -14.27 -1.51
CA MET A 203 -7.58 -14.12 -2.89
C MET A 203 -9.10 -13.91 -2.95
N ARG A 204 -9.89 -14.59 -2.10
CA ARG A 204 -11.34 -14.34 -2.02
C ARG A 204 -11.66 -12.93 -1.53
N GLU A 205 -10.96 -12.45 -0.51
CA GLU A 205 -11.17 -11.11 0.04
C GLU A 205 -10.76 -10.02 -0.97
N VAL A 206 -9.62 -10.19 -1.63
CA VAL A 206 -9.17 -9.29 -2.72
C VAL A 206 -10.18 -9.30 -3.87
N GLY A 207 -10.71 -10.47 -4.24
CA GLY A 207 -11.78 -10.58 -5.23
C GLY A 207 -13.03 -9.78 -4.87
N ALA A 208 -13.48 -9.86 -3.60
CA ALA A 208 -14.60 -9.07 -3.09
C ALA A 208 -14.30 -7.56 -3.12
N LEU A 209 -13.10 -7.15 -2.71
CA LEU A 209 -12.67 -5.74 -2.75
C LEU A 209 -12.60 -5.20 -4.18
N ILE A 210 -12.13 -5.99 -5.14
CA ILE A 210 -12.13 -5.64 -6.57
C ILE A 210 -13.57 -5.44 -7.06
N ALA A 211 -14.50 -6.34 -6.74
CA ALA A 211 -15.90 -6.20 -7.14
C ALA A 211 -16.53 -4.91 -6.59
N VAL A 212 -16.27 -4.56 -5.33
CA VAL A 212 -16.69 -3.28 -4.73
C VAL A 212 -16.08 -2.11 -5.49
N ARG A 213 -14.77 -2.16 -5.77
CA ARG A 213 -14.07 -1.11 -6.52
C ARG A 213 -14.68 -0.88 -7.89
N THR A 214 -14.92 -1.95 -8.66
CA THR A 214 -15.55 -1.90 -9.98
C THR A 214 -16.94 -1.27 -9.90
N SER A 215 -17.75 -1.63 -8.89
CA SER A 215 -19.07 -1.02 -8.68
C SER A 215 -18.99 0.47 -8.35
N LEU A 216 -18.03 0.89 -7.52
CA LEU A 216 -17.84 2.31 -7.16
C LEU A 216 -17.38 3.12 -8.38
N LEU A 217 -16.47 2.58 -9.19
CA LEU A 217 -16.01 3.22 -10.43
C LEU A 217 -17.14 3.35 -11.46
N ALA A 218 -17.95 2.30 -11.66
CA ALA A 218 -19.12 2.36 -12.52
C ALA A 218 -20.13 3.42 -12.06
N ARG A 219 -20.32 3.56 -10.74
CA ARG A 219 -21.18 4.62 -10.17
C ARG A 219 -20.62 6.01 -10.47
N LEU A 220 -19.31 6.24 -10.33
CA LEU A 220 -18.69 7.52 -10.68
C LEU A 220 -18.89 7.86 -12.16
N GLN A 221 -18.67 6.90 -13.05
CA GLN A 221 -18.87 7.07 -14.50
C GLN A 221 -20.34 7.42 -14.82
N SER A 222 -21.30 6.81 -14.15
CA SER A 222 -22.73 7.11 -14.38
C SER A 222 -23.16 8.53 -13.99
N VAL A 223 -22.38 9.24 -13.17
CA VAL A 223 -22.67 10.64 -12.77
C VAL A 223 -22.29 11.62 -13.88
N GLU A 224 -21.35 11.26 -14.77
CA GLU A 224 -20.90 12.11 -15.88
C GLU A 224 -21.95 12.23 -17.00
N ASP A 225 -22.86 11.27 -17.12
CA ASP A 225 -23.81 11.16 -18.24
C ASP A 225 -25.12 11.96 -18.07
N VAL A 226 -25.36 12.63 -16.93
CA VAL A 226 -26.66 13.28 -16.65
C VAL A 226 -26.61 14.78 -16.94
N GLU A 227 -27.46 15.28 -17.84
CA GLU A 227 -27.51 16.69 -18.28
C GLU A 227 -27.71 17.71 -17.13
N GLU A 228 -27.16 18.92 -17.33
CA GLU A 228 -27.02 20.04 -16.38
C GLU A 228 -28.36 20.68 -15.96
N GLY A 229 -29.14 20.01 -15.12
CA GLY A 229 -30.21 20.67 -14.35
C GLY A 229 -29.61 21.40 -13.13
N ALA A 230 -29.81 22.72 -13.01
CA ALA A 230 -29.23 23.55 -11.94
C ALA A 230 -29.54 23.09 -10.50
N GLY A 231 -30.68 22.41 -10.27
CA GLY A 231 -31.04 21.84 -8.96
C GLY A 231 -30.36 20.50 -8.65
N CYS A 232 -29.78 19.82 -9.64
CA CYS A 232 -29.17 18.50 -9.51
C CYS A 232 -27.66 18.55 -9.16
N ALA A 233 -27.04 19.73 -9.22
CA ALA A 233 -25.60 19.87 -9.02
C ALA A 233 -25.13 19.56 -7.59
N THR A 234 -25.86 20.03 -6.56
CA THR A 234 -25.47 19.84 -5.15
C THR A 234 -25.57 18.38 -4.71
N THR A 235 -26.63 17.67 -5.13
CA THR A 235 -26.81 16.25 -4.81
C THR A 235 -25.74 15.39 -5.48
N ARG A 236 -25.41 15.68 -6.76
CA ARG A 236 -24.33 15.00 -7.48
C ARG A 236 -22.98 15.19 -6.81
N PHE A 237 -22.65 16.40 -6.39
CA PHE A 237 -21.39 16.66 -5.71
C PHE A 237 -21.26 15.83 -4.42
N SER A 238 -22.32 15.77 -3.60
CA SER A 238 -22.32 14.98 -2.37
C SER A 238 -22.17 13.48 -2.65
N ASP A 239 -22.86 12.96 -3.66
CA ASP A 239 -22.76 11.56 -4.07
C ASP A 239 -21.37 11.19 -4.62
N THR A 240 -20.77 12.06 -5.43
CA THR A 240 -19.40 11.90 -5.94
C THR A 240 -18.40 11.92 -4.80
N ALA A 241 -18.48 12.89 -3.89
CA ALA A 241 -17.59 12.98 -2.73
C ALA A 241 -17.68 11.73 -1.84
N ARG A 242 -18.90 11.26 -1.56
CA ARG A 242 -19.13 10.01 -0.81
C ARG A 242 -18.53 8.80 -1.52
N THR A 243 -18.73 8.70 -2.84
CA THR A 243 -18.22 7.57 -3.64
C THR A 243 -16.69 7.57 -3.69
N MET A 244 -16.07 8.75 -3.78
CA MET A 244 -14.61 8.91 -3.69
C MET A 244 -14.07 8.46 -2.33
N GLU A 245 -14.76 8.77 -1.23
CA GLU A 245 -14.33 8.33 0.10
C GLU A 245 -14.44 6.81 0.27
N LEU A 246 -15.52 6.20 -0.25
CA LEU A 246 -15.64 4.75 -0.29
C LEU A 246 -14.53 4.09 -1.12
N LEU A 247 -14.12 4.73 -2.22
CA LEU A 247 -13.02 4.24 -3.06
C LEU A 247 -11.68 4.31 -2.32
N ARG A 248 -11.40 5.40 -1.57
CA ARG A 248 -10.21 5.49 -0.71
C ARG A 248 -10.20 4.40 0.36
N SER A 249 -11.32 4.21 1.06
CA SER A 249 -11.47 3.17 2.07
C SER A 249 -11.29 1.75 1.52
N ASN A 250 -11.80 1.49 0.30
CA ASN A 250 -11.61 0.23 -0.41
C ASN A 250 -10.13 0.00 -0.78
N MET A 251 -9.44 1.01 -1.32
CA MET A 251 -8.01 0.93 -1.64
C MET A 251 -7.18 0.67 -0.38
N HIS A 252 -7.45 1.41 0.71
CA HIS A 252 -6.81 1.17 1.99
C HIS A 252 -7.00 -0.30 2.42
N SER A 253 -8.23 -0.82 2.38
CA SER A 253 -8.51 -2.21 2.72
C SER A 253 -7.74 -3.23 1.86
N MET A 254 -7.52 -2.94 0.57
CA MET A 254 -6.68 -3.81 -0.28
C MET A 254 -5.23 -3.83 0.19
N HIS A 255 -4.64 -2.66 0.47
CA HIS A 255 -3.28 -2.58 1.02
C HIS A 255 -3.15 -3.33 2.33
N THR A 256 -4.09 -3.10 3.25
CA THR A 256 -4.10 -3.73 4.56
C THR A 256 -4.21 -5.27 4.44
N CYS A 257 -4.99 -5.78 3.48
CA CYS A 257 -5.08 -7.22 3.20
C CYS A 257 -3.74 -7.81 2.71
N SER A 258 -3.03 -7.11 1.83
CA SER A 258 -1.69 -7.51 1.37
C SER A 258 -0.68 -7.53 2.51
N TYR A 259 -0.71 -6.54 3.41
CA TYR A 259 0.18 -6.50 4.56
C TYR A 259 -0.14 -7.57 5.58
N TYR A 260 -1.42 -7.91 5.77
CA TYR A 260 -1.81 -9.04 6.60
C TYR A 260 -1.23 -10.35 6.07
N HIS A 261 -1.30 -10.57 4.76
CA HIS A 261 -0.68 -11.74 4.14
C HIS A 261 0.78 -11.89 4.52
N LEU A 262 1.54 -10.81 4.31
CA LEU A 262 2.97 -10.76 4.53
C LEU A 262 3.31 -10.98 6.00
N SER A 263 2.61 -10.27 6.90
CA SER A 263 2.75 -10.39 8.35
C SER A 263 2.51 -11.80 8.83
N TYR A 264 1.39 -12.39 8.41
CA TYR A 264 0.96 -13.71 8.87
C TYR A 264 1.93 -14.80 8.42
N LEU A 265 2.38 -14.73 7.16
CA LEU A 265 3.36 -15.66 6.62
C LEU A 265 4.67 -15.63 7.42
N TYR A 266 5.23 -14.43 7.66
CA TYR A 266 6.52 -14.29 8.33
C TYR A 266 6.49 -14.51 9.84
N THR A 267 5.38 -14.17 10.52
CA THR A 267 5.33 -14.23 11.98
C THR A 267 4.65 -15.49 12.53
N ARG A 268 3.84 -16.18 11.71
CA ARG A 268 3.01 -17.31 12.19
C ARG A 268 3.25 -18.63 11.47
N ILE A 269 3.70 -18.61 10.21
CA ILE A 269 3.84 -19.85 9.43
C ILE A 269 5.30 -20.25 9.29
N LEU A 270 6.14 -19.35 8.80
CA LEU A 270 7.53 -19.67 8.49
C LEU A 270 8.43 -19.52 9.72
N THR A 271 9.43 -20.39 9.81
CA THR A 271 10.54 -20.21 10.75
C THR A 271 11.56 -19.20 10.21
N PRO A 272 12.40 -18.56 11.05
CA PRO A 272 13.39 -17.62 10.58
C PRO A 272 14.34 -18.19 9.52
N ILE A 273 14.76 -19.45 9.66
CA ILE A 273 15.63 -20.12 8.67
C ILE A 273 14.92 -20.22 7.31
N GLN A 274 13.64 -20.55 7.29
CA GLN A 274 12.85 -20.65 6.06
C GLN A 274 12.66 -19.29 5.40
N ILE A 275 12.45 -18.23 6.20
CA ILE A 275 12.36 -16.86 5.71
C ILE A 275 13.70 -16.42 5.10
N ALA A 276 14.82 -16.69 5.77
CA ALA A 276 16.15 -16.37 5.25
C ALA A 276 16.42 -17.08 3.92
N ARG A 277 16.13 -18.39 3.83
CA ARG A 277 16.28 -19.15 2.57
C ARG A 277 15.40 -18.58 1.46
N TYR A 278 14.16 -18.22 1.77
CA TYR A 278 13.23 -17.59 0.83
C TYR A 278 13.75 -16.25 0.32
N VAL A 279 14.16 -15.36 1.23
CA VAL A 279 14.67 -14.02 0.92
C VAL A 279 15.96 -14.10 0.10
N VAL A 280 16.89 -14.99 0.46
CA VAL A 280 18.14 -15.23 -0.30
C VAL A 280 17.84 -15.81 -1.68
N GLY A 281 16.91 -16.76 -1.77
CA GLY A 281 16.52 -17.37 -3.06
C GLY A 281 15.84 -16.40 -4.02
N CYS A 282 15.33 -15.26 -3.54
CA CYS A 282 14.69 -14.26 -4.39
C CYS A 282 15.69 -13.33 -5.10
N LEU A 283 16.98 -13.32 -4.72
CA LEU A 283 17.98 -12.48 -5.37
C LEU A 283 18.04 -12.75 -6.90
N PRO A 284 18.15 -11.70 -7.73
CA PRO A 284 18.46 -10.31 -7.35
C PRO A 284 17.24 -9.42 -7.08
N PHE A 285 16.06 -9.99 -6.81
CA PHE A 285 14.81 -9.23 -6.58
C PHE A 285 14.35 -9.34 -5.12
N GLY A 286 13.40 -8.51 -4.73
CA GLY A 286 12.70 -8.64 -3.46
C GLY A 286 11.79 -9.88 -3.39
N PRO A 287 11.38 -10.27 -2.17
CA PRO A 287 10.48 -11.39 -1.94
C PRO A 287 9.06 -11.07 -2.46
N ASP A 288 8.50 -11.99 -3.24
CA ASP A 288 7.10 -11.95 -3.69
C ASP A 288 6.31 -13.12 -3.09
N SER A 289 5.60 -12.86 -1.99
CA SER A 289 4.90 -13.89 -1.22
C SER A 289 3.68 -14.45 -1.96
N LEU A 290 3.06 -13.63 -2.82
CA LEU A 290 1.96 -14.05 -3.66
C LEU A 290 2.45 -15.01 -4.74
N LEU A 291 3.53 -14.68 -5.46
CA LEU A 291 4.10 -15.61 -6.45
C LEU A 291 4.60 -16.92 -5.80
N LEU A 292 5.22 -16.84 -4.62
CA LEU A 292 5.63 -18.04 -3.87
C LEU A 292 4.43 -18.95 -3.57
N THR A 293 3.36 -18.38 -2.99
CA THR A 293 2.16 -19.15 -2.63
C THR A 293 1.37 -19.62 -3.84
N ASN A 294 1.40 -18.89 -4.96
CA ASN A 294 0.83 -19.31 -6.23
C ASN A 294 1.60 -20.49 -6.85
N CYS A 295 2.94 -20.48 -6.75
CA CYS A 295 3.77 -21.60 -7.18
C CYS A 295 3.46 -22.86 -6.35
N LEU A 296 3.36 -22.71 -5.02
CA LEU A 296 2.96 -23.80 -4.12
C LEU A 296 1.56 -24.33 -4.47
N ALA A 297 0.60 -23.44 -4.71
CA ALA A 297 -0.76 -23.80 -5.11
C ALA A 297 -0.80 -24.61 -6.41
N ALA A 298 0.00 -24.22 -7.41
CA ALA A 298 0.10 -24.95 -8.66
C ALA A 298 0.67 -26.37 -8.45
N GLN A 299 1.68 -26.53 -7.59
CA GLN A 299 2.24 -27.85 -7.25
C GLN A 299 1.25 -28.74 -6.50
N SER A 300 0.35 -28.14 -5.72
CA SER A 300 -0.69 -28.86 -4.95
C SER A 300 -2.01 -29.07 -5.69
N GLY A 301 -2.14 -28.61 -6.94
CA GLY A 301 -3.39 -28.71 -7.72
C GLY A 301 -4.53 -27.86 -7.18
N GLU A 302 -4.23 -26.75 -6.50
CA GLU A 302 -5.23 -25.79 -6.01
C GLU A 302 -5.80 -24.93 -7.15
N PRO A 303 -7.00 -24.33 -6.97
CA PRO A 303 -7.59 -23.47 -7.98
C PRO A 303 -6.70 -22.29 -8.37
N PRO A 304 -6.73 -21.90 -9.66
CA PRO A 304 -6.00 -20.74 -10.15
C PRO A 304 -6.57 -19.45 -9.53
N ILE A 305 -5.78 -18.38 -9.58
CA ILE A 305 -6.09 -17.10 -8.92
C ILE A 305 -7.41 -16.54 -9.44
N GLU A 306 -7.66 -16.63 -10.73
CA GLU A 306 -8.84 -16.10 -11.41
C GLU A 306 -10.13 -16.72 -10.89
N GLU A 307 -10.09 -18.01 -10.53
CA GLU A 307 -11.23 -18.71 -9.92
C GLU A 307 -11.45 -18.24 -8.48
N LEU A 308 -10.37 -18.09 -7.70
CA LEU A 308 -10.46 -17.62 -6.31
C LEU A 308 -10.94 -16.17 -6.20
N LEU A 309 -10.51 -15.29 -7.12
CA LEU A 309 -10.96 -13.89 -7.19
C LEU A 309 -12.45 -13.77 -7.54
N LYS A 310 -13.01 -14.75 -8.27
CA LYS A 310 -14.44 -14.80 -8.62
C LYS A 310 -15.29 -15.54 -7.60
N ALA A 311 -14.67 -16.31 -6.72
CA ALA A 311 -15.38 -17.08 -5.71
C ALA A 311 -16.13 -16.13 -4.77
N LYS A 312 -17.43 -16.40 -4.55
CA LYS A 312 -18.22 -15.63 -3.61
C LYS A 312 -17.62 -15.77 -2.22
N ARG A 313 -17.55 -14.66 -1.48
CA ARG A 313 -17.25 -14.70 -0.04
C ARG A 313 -18.25 -15.66 0.60
N PRO A 314 -17.80 -16.64 1.42
CA PRO A 314 -18.71 -17.45 2.21
C PRO A 314 -19.59 -16.45 2.97
N VAL A 315 -20.90 -16.51 2.76
CA VAL A 315 -21.81 -15.70 3.57
C VAL A 315 -21.63 -16.25 4.97
N THR A 316 -20.91 -15.52 5.82
CA THR A 316 -20.80 -15.84 7.22
C THR A 316 -22.23 -15.85 7.73
N ALA A 317 -22.79 -17.04 7.94
CA ALA A 317 -24.09 -17.17 8.56
C ALA A 317 -23.97 -16.36 9.85
N ALA A 318 -24.85 -15.35 10.00
CA ALA A 318 -24.85 -14.51 11.19
C ALA A 318 -24.76 -15.45 12.41
N PRO A 319 -23.85 -15.17 13.37
CA PRO A 319 -23.58 -16.10 14.45
C PRO A 319 -24.90 -16.39 15.18
N ASP A 320 -25.47 -17.57 14.90
CA ASP A 320 -26.56 -18.12 15.68
C ASP A 320 -26.02 -18.29 17.09
N SER A 321 -26.59 -17.52 18.00
CA SER A 321 -26.07 -17.15 19.32
C SER A 321 -26.06 -18.31 20.34
N GLY A 322 -25.56 -19.50 19.99
CA GLY A 322 -25.90 -20.71 20.76
C GLY A 322 -24.89 -21.84 20.92
N SER A 323 -23.64 -21.76 20.44
CA SER A 323 -22.69 -22.88 20.63
C SER A 323 -21.25 -22.43 20.80
N ALA A 324 -20.82 -22.33 22.05
CA ALA A 324 -19.46 -22.04 22.46
C ALA A 324 -18.72 -23.33 22.80
N ASP A 325 -18.29 -24.12 21.82
CA ASP A 325 -17.14 -25.02 21.98
C ASP A 325 -16.77 -25.72 20.68
N THR A 326 -15.89 -25.08 19.91
CA THR A 326 -14.85 -25.65 19.01
C THR A 326 -14.37 -24.53 18.10
N ARG A 327 -13.52 -23.64 18.62
CA ARG A 327 -12.74 -22.72 17.79
C ARG A 327 -11.57 -23.51 17.21
N ASP A 328 -11.76 -24.03 16.00
CA ASP A 328 -10.64 -24.47 15.17
C ASP A 328 -9.74 -23.24 14.88
N PRO A 329 -8.41 -23.27 15.08
CA PRO A 329 -7.55 -22.09 15.10
C PRO A 329 -7.32 -21.45 13.72
N LEU A 330 -7.84 -22.06 12.65
CA LEU A 330 -7.68 -21.57 11.28
C LEU A 330 -8.85 -20.65 10.90
N LEU A 331 -9.06 -19.65 11.77
CA LEU A 331 -9.84 -18.40 11.66
C LEU A 331 -11.00 -18.43 10.64
N PRO A 332 -12.15 -19.03 11.00
CA PRO A 332 -13.34 -18.95 10.14
C PRO A 332 -13.90 -17.53 10.02
N ASP A 333 -13.69 -16.66 11.04
CA ASP A 333 -14.47 -15.42 11.19
C ASP A 333 -13.69 -14.21 11.69
N CYS A 334 -12.35 -14.23 11.64
CA CYS A 334 -11.61 -13.05 12.08
C CYS A 334 -11.63 -11.99 10.98
N ASP A 335 -12.25 -10.86 11.30
CA ASP A 335 -11.98 -9.60 10.64
C ASP A 335 -10.46 -9.44 10.60
N TRP A 336 -9.87 -9.69 9.44
CA TRP A 336 -8.43 -9.67 9.23
C TRP A 336 -7.84 -8.31 9.65
N ARG A 337 -8.70 -7.27 9.74
CA ARG A 337 -8.40 -5.97 10.37
C ARG A 337 -8.03 -6.09 11.86
N GLN A 338 -8.79 -6.86 12.65
CA GLN A 338 -8.43 -7.18 14.04
C GLN A 338 -7.22 -8.12 14.11
N GLY A 339 -7.13 -9.04 13.14
CA GLY A 339 -6.00 -9.96 12.99
C GLY A 339 -4.67 -9.27 12.66
N LEU A 340 -4.70 -8.02 12.21
CA LEU A 340 -3.53 -7.17 11.93
C LEU A 340 -3.09 -6.33 13.12
N GLU A 341 -4.05 -5.82 13.91
CA GLU A 341 -3.72 -5.02 15.09
C GLU A 341 -2.80 -5.79 16.04
N GLN A 342 -2.96 -7.11 16.16
CA GLN A 342 -2.15 -7.90 17.09
C GLN A 342 -0.72 -8.16 16.58
N PRO A 343 -0.44 -8.63 15.35
CA PRO A 343 0.92 -8.72 14.82
C PRO A 343 1.63 -7.36 14.77
N LEU A 344 0.95 -6.29 14.38
CA LEU A 344 1.52 -4.94 14.39
C LEU A 344 1.83 -4.49 15.82
N ARG A 345 0.90 -4.67 16.77
CA ARG A 345 1.18 -4.39 18.19
C ARG A 345 2.29 -5.27 18.74
N VAL A 346 2.41 -6.54 18.34
CA VAL A 346 3.49 -7.42 18.80
C VAL A 346 4.84 -6.98 18.23
N LEU A 347 4.88 -6.54 16.97
CA LEU A 347 6.07 -5.96 16.35
C LEU A 347 6.45 -4.63 17.04
N HIS A 348 5.50 -3.73 17.25
CA HIS A 348 5.74 -2.43 17.89
C HIS A 348 5.94 -2.50 19.42
N ALA A 349 5.35 -3.48 20.10
CA ALA A 349 5.48 -3.70 21.55
C ALA A 349 6.57 -4.73 21.88
N TRP A 350 7.34 -5.20 20.89
CA TRP A 350 8.52 -5.98 21.18
C TRP A 350 9.45 -5.11 22.04
N PRO A 351 9.93 -5.59 23.20
CA PRO A 351 10.78 -4.78 24.06
C PRO A 351 11.99 -4.34 23.25
N LYS A 352 12.08 -3.02 22.99
CA LYS A 352 13.34 -2.39 22.62
C LYS A 352 14.29 -2.77 23.75
N GLU A 353 15.34 -3.54 23.45
CA GLU A 353 16.36 -3.86 24.45
C GLU A 353 16.71 -2.54 25.15
N PRO A 354 16.76 -2.52 26.50
CA PRO A 354 17.11 -1.30 27.22
C PRO A 354 18.41 -0.77 26.62
N GLN A 355 18.32 0.38 25.94
CA GLN A 355 19.50 1.07 25.47
C GLN A 355 20.38 1.24 26.70
N GLN A 356 21.66 0.88 26.59
CA GLN A 356 22.64 0.84 27.69
C GLN A 356 22.94 2.24 28.25
N GLU A 357 21.92 3.04 28.62
CA GLU A 357 22.08 4.30 29.34
C GLU A 357 22.52 4.06 30.79
N GLU A 358 22.33 2.87 31.35
CA GLU A 358 22.79 2.55 32.72
C GLU A 358 24.30 2.24 32.84
N ALA A 359 25.05 2.20 31.74
CA ALA A 359 26.49 1.92 31.80
C ALA A 359 27.36 3.16 32.14
N GLU A 360 26.85 4.39 31.97
CA GLU A 360 27.61 5.61 32.25
C GLU A 360 27.39 6.16 33.68
N GLU A 361 26.25 5.89 34.32
CA GLU A 361 26.01 6.36 35.70
C GLU A 361 26.80 5.58 36.77
N SER A 362 27.35 4.40 36.47
CA SER A 362 28.22 3.67 37.40
C SER A 362 29.71 4.06 37.35
N GLN A 363 30.13 4.93 36.43
CA GLN A 363 31.54 5.41 36.37
C GLN A 363 31.74 6.82 36.93
N ALA A 364 30.68 7.55 37.28
CA ALA A 364 30.77 8.89 37.90
C ALA A 364 30.84 8.86 39.44
N GLY A 365 30.89 7.66 40.05
CA GLY A 365 30.87 7.48 41.50
C GLY A 365 32.04 6.67 42.06
N ILE A 366 33.29 7.08 41.78
CA ILE A 366 34.48 6.71 42.58
C ILE A 366 35.37 7.94 42.76
#